data_AF-A0A1Z9WBW3-F1
#
_entry.id   AF-A0A1Z9WBW3-F1
#
_cell.length_a   1.000
_cell.length_b   1.000
_cell.length_c   1.000
_cell.angle_alpha   90.00
_cell.angle_beta   90.00
_cell.angle_gamma   90.00
#
_symmetry.space_group_name_H-M   'P 1'
#
loop_
_entity.id
_entity.type
_entity.pdbx_description
1 polymer ?
#
loop_
_entity_poly.entity_id
_entity_poly.type
_entity_poly.pdbx_seq_one_letter_code
_entity_poly.pdbx_strand_id
1 'polypeptide(L)' 'DVYSPLTGEVTEVNETLLDAPETVNTNPYDNGWFFKVAISDEAELDELMDADAYADHCDDE' A
#
# COMPACT_ATOMS: atom_id res chain seq x y z
N ASP A 1 12.29 -0.43 5.05
CA ASP A 1 11.14 -0.71 5.94
C ASP A 1 9.84 -0.40 5.22
N VAL A 2 8.75 -1.05 5.59
CA VAL A 2 7.40 -0.75 5.08
C VAL A 2 6.61 -0.15 6.24
N TYR A 3 6.04 1.04 6.03
CA TYR A 3 5.24 1.74 7.02
C TYR A 3 3.75 1.49 6.74
N SER A 4 2.97 1.29 7.81
CA SER A 4 1.52 1.28 7.69
C SER A 4 1.04 2.72 7.51
N PRO A 5 0.25 3.04 6.46
CA PRO A 5 -0.32 4.37 6.29
C PRO A 5 -1.47 4.66 7.26
N LEU A 6 -2.07 3.62 7.85
CA LEU A 6 -3.27 3.70 8.67
C LEU A 6 -3.12 2.87 9.95
N THR A 7 -3.83 3.28 10.99
CA THR A 7 -4.02 2.53 12.23
C THR A 7 -5.00 1.39 11.98
N GLY A 8 -4.63 0.16 12.35
CA GLY A 8 -5.51 -0.99 12.15
C GLY A 8 -4.89 -2.34 12.50
N GLU A 9 -5.61 -3.39 12.13
CA GLU A 9 -5.19 -4.78 12.29
C GLU A 9 -4.93 -5.41 10.92
N VAL A 10 -3.78 -6.09 10.76
CA VAL A 10 -3.48 -6.84 9.54
C VAL A 10 -4.37 -8.08 9.47
N THR A 11 -5.18 -8.19 8.43
CA THR A 11 -6.11 -9.31 8.23
C THR A 11 -5.60 -10.35 7.24
N GLU A 12 -4.68 -9.97 6.36
CA GLU A 12 -4.16 -10.83 5.31
C GLU A 12 -2.74 -10.40 4.90
N VAL A 13 -1.90 -11.37 4.55
CA VAL A 13 -0.57 -11.14 3.97
C VAL A 13 -0.48 -11.88 2.64
N ASN A 14 0.20 -11.31 1.66
CA ASN A 14 0.32 -11.93 0.35
C ASN A 14 1.39 -13.03 0.35
N GLU A 15 0.98 -14.25 0.64
CA GLU A 15 1.89 -15.41 0.65
C GLU A 15 2.56 -15.66 -0.71
N THR A 16 1.95 -15.20 -1.82
CA THR A 16 2.54 -15.32 -3.17
C THR A 16 3.90 -14.64 -3.27
N LEU A 17 4.12 -13.54 -2.55
CA LEU A 17 5.39 -12.81 -2.59
C LEU A 17 6.54 -13.57 -1.91
N LEU A 18 6.25 -14.62 -1.13
CA LEU A 18 7.28 -15.48 -0.55
C LEU A 18 7.95 -16.34 -1.62
N ASP A 19 7.16 -16.78 -2.61
CA ASP A 19 7.64 -17.64 -3.71
C ASP A 19 7.97 -16.85 -4.98
N ALA A 20 7.25 -15.74 -5.23
CA ALA A 20 7.39 -14.90 -6.43
C ALA A 20 7.51 -13.40 -6.06
N PRO A 21 8.60 -12.99 -5.37
CA PRO A 21 8.79 -11.62 -4.90
C PRO A 21 8.83 -10.58 -6.04
N GLU A 22 9.27 -10.96 -7.25
CA GLU A 22 9.32 -10.10 -8.44
C GLU A 22 7.95 -9.61 -8.90
N THR A 23 6.86 -10.22 -8.41
CA THR A 23 5.49 -9.77 -8.67
C THR A 23 5.30 -8.32 -8.22
N VAL A 24 5.97 -7.89 -7.14
CA VAL A 24 5.92 -6.49 -6.67
C VAL A 24 6.42 -5.50 -7.73
N ASN A 25 7.38 -5.92 -8.58
CA ASN A 25 7.95 -5.05 -9.61
C ASN A 25 7.10 -5.04 -10.87
N THR A 26 6.51 -6.18 -11.22
CA THR A 26 5.80 -6.37 -12.49
C THR A 26 4.32 -6.02 -12.41
N ASN A 27 3.71 -6.16 -11.23
CA ASN A 27 2.33 -5.81 -10.99
C ASN A 27 2.18 -5.21 -9.56
N PRO A 28 2.65 -3.98 -9.33
CA PRO A 28 2.68 -3.37 -7.99
C PRO A 28 1.29 -3.05 -7.42
N TYR A 29 0.30 -2.79 -8.28
CA TYR A 29 -1.03 -2.33 -7.85
C TYR A 29 -2.10 -3.43 -7.79
N ASP A 30 -1.90 -4.56 -8.49
CA ASP A 30 -2.81 -5.71 -8.41
C ASP A 30 -2.18 -6.83 -7.59
N ASN A 31 -1.41 -7.73 -8.21
CA ASN A 31 -0.96 -8.98 -7.57
C ASN A 31 0.22 -8.79 -6.61
N GLY A 32 0.87 -7.63 -6.65
CA GLY A 32 2.05 -7.29 -5.85
C GLY A 32 1.74 -6.63 -4.51
N TRP A 33 0.49 -6.62 -4.05
CA TRP A 33 0.12 -6.10 -2.74
C TRP A 33 0.85 -6.86 -1.61
N PHE A 34 1.16 -6.18 -0.50
CA PHE A 34 1.90 -6.78 0.62
C PHE A 34 0.98 -7.38 1.69
N PHE A 35 0.06 -6.57 2.21
CA PHE A 35 -0.86 -6.95 3.28
C PHE A 35 -2.18 -6.17 3.15
N LYS A 36 -3.24 -6.67 3.78
CA LYS A 36 -4.53 -5.98 3.95
C LYS A 36 -4.73 -5.63 5.41
N VAL A 37 -5.28 -4.45 5.66
CA VAL A 37 -5.54 -3.94 7.01
C VAL A 37 -7.02 -3.65 7.17
N ALA A 38 -7.61 -4.10 8.28
CA ALA A 38 -8.87 -3.59 8.77
C ALA A 38 -8.62 -2.25 9.49
N ILE A 39 -9.06 -1.17 8.85
CA ILE A 39 -8.86 0.20 9.32
C ILE A 39 -9.63 0.42 10.62
N SER A 40 -8.99 1.03 11.61
CA SER A 40 -9.62 1.37 12.90
C SER A 40 -10.25 2.76 12.93
N ASP A 41 -9.75 3.70 12.12
CA ASP A 41 -10.30 5.05 11.97
C ASP A 41 -10.35 5.43 10.48
N GLU A 42 -11.55 5.56 9.92
CA GLU A 42 -11.74 5.91 8.51
C GLU A 42 -11.35 7.37 8.20
N ALA A 43 -11.31 8.25 9.21
CA ALA A 43 -10.92 9.65 9.00
C ALA A 43 -9.44 9.80 8.58
N GLU A 44 -8.59 8.83 8.92
CA GLU A 44 -7.18 8.81 8.49
C GLU A 44 -7.04 8.68 6.95
N LEU A 45 -8.09 8.23 6.24
CA LEU A 45 -8.09 8.18 4.77
C LEU A 45 -8.04 9.58 4.14
N ASP A 46 -8.61 10.59 4.81
CA ASP A 46 -8.62 11.98 4.32
C ASP A 46 -7.22 12.63 4.39
N GLU A 47 -6.28 12.03 5.13
CA GLU A 47 -4.89 12.48 5.24
C GLU A 47 -3.99 11.93 4.12
N LEU A 48 -4.49 10.96 3.33
CA LEU A 48 -3.73 10.35 2.24
C LEU A 48 -3.77 11.21 0.97
N MET A 49 -2.73 11.09 0.16
CA MET A 49 -2.69 11.72 -1.16
C MET A 49 -3.61 11.00 -2.13
N ASP A 50 -4.33 11.77 -2.94
CA ASP A 50 -4.95 11.23 -4.15
C ASP A 50 -3.91 11.00 -5.26
N ALA A 51 -4.35 10.47 -6.40
CA ALA A 51 -3.46 10.11 -7.50
C ALA A 51 -2.75 11.32 -8.11
N ASP A 52 -3.42 12.46 -8.23
CA ASP A 52 -2.86 13.67 -8.83
C ASP A 52 -1.83 14.29 -7.89
N ALA A 53 -2.16 14.41 -6.60
CA ALA A 53 -1.25 14.92 -5.57
C ALA A 53 0.02 14.06 -5.43
N TYR A 54 -0.11 12.73 -5.56
CA TYR A 54 1.04 11.84 -5.52
C TYR A 54 1.92 11.96 -6.76
N ALA A 55 1.32 12.13 -7.95
CA ALA A 55 2.07 12.35 -9.18
C ALA A 55 2.88 13.66 -9.12
N ASP A 56 2.25 14.76 -8.67
CA ASP A 56 2.92 16.05 -8.48
C ASP A 56 4.09 15.92 -7.48
N HIS A 57 3.88 15.22 -6.36
CA HIS A 57 4.95 14.99 -5.37
C HIS A 57 6.15 14.24 -5.96
N CYS A 58 5.94 13.25 -6.82
CA CYS A 58 7.02 12.52 -7.47
C CYS A 58 7.77 13.34 -8.53
N ASP A 59 7.10 14.26 -9.21
CA ASP A 59 7.73 15.14 -10.21
C ASP A 59 8.57 16.26 -9.55
N ASP A 60 8.24 16.64 -8.31
CA ASP A 60 8.93 17.67 -7.54
C ASP A 60 10.19 17.19 -6.80
N GLU A 61 10.45 15.87 -6.76
CA GLU A 61 11.64 15.23 -6.15
C GLU A 61 12.82 15.06 -7.15
#